data_AF-A0A370B894-F1
#
_entry.id   AF-A0A370B894-F1
#
_cell.length_a   1.000
_cell.length_b   1.000
_cell.length_c   1.000
_cell.angle_alpha   90.00
_cell.angle_beta   90.00
_cell.angle_gamma   90.00
#
_symmetry.space_group_name_H-M   'P 1'
#
loop_
_entity.id
_entity.type
_entity.pdbx_description
1 polymer ?
#
loop_
_entity_poly.entity_id
_entity_poly.type
_entity_poly.pdbx_seq_one_letter_code
_entity_poly.pdbx_strand_id
1 'polypeptide(L)'
;MRRRPTPIVTSDPVAHPAAVLAHIRRLCDTVLRSDDVHALLAFDTDYDRAGARTFACLLYTIDRRESALYWWRFAAGAGDPLAAHLLAAHHAAVGSVPDARVWRAFARMLGYTDLDLPRPSRTSTRLAQGFARQAPWDARLRQFMTFDQLPAELVRR
;
A
#
# COMPACT_ATOMS: atom_id res chain seq x y z
N MET A 1 20.31 -27.32 -20.79
CA MET A 1 19.57 -26.26 -21.51
C MET A 1 18.67 -25.53 -20.54
N ARG A 2 19.06 -24.33 -20.05
CA ARG A 2 18.14 -23.48 -19.27
C ARG A 2 17.23 -22.76 -20.24
N ARG A 3 15.92 -23.07 -20.23
CA ARG A 3 14.93 -22.28 -20.98
C ARG A 3 14.97 -20.84 -20.45
N ARG A 4 15.24 -19.89 -21.33
CA ARG A 4 15.10 -18.46 -21.03
C ARG A 4 13.63 -18.22 -20.67
N PRO A 5 13.29 -17.63 -19.50
CA PRO A 5 11.92 -17.28 -19.20
C PRO A 5 11.42 -16.36 -20.32
N THR A 6 10.35 -16.77 -21.01
CA THR A 6 9.71 -15.94 -22.02
C THR A 6 9.32 -14.62 -21.34
N PRO A 7 9.69 -13.44 -21.88
CA PRO A 7 9.26 -12.19 -21.30
C PRO A 7 7.73 -12.16 -21.24
N ILE A 8 7.20 -11.86 -20.05
CA ILE A 8 5.78 -11.98 -19.69
C ILE A 8 4.87 -11.09 -20.56
N VAL A 9 5.44 -10.07 -21.20
CA VAL A 9 4.74 -9.12 -22.06
C VAL A 9 5.32 -9.22 -23.48
N THR A 10 5.02 -10.30 -24.20
CA THR A 10 5.36 -10.45 -25.63
C THR A 10 4.41 -9.68 -26.56
N SER A 11 3.31 -9.14 -26.03
CA SER A 11 2.34 -8.35 -26.79
C SER A 11 2.34 -6.92 -26.29
N ASP A 12 2.41 -5.96 -27.21
CA ASP A 12 2.26 -4.53 -26.91
C ASP A 12 1.06 -4.32 -25.97
N PRO A 13 1.30 -3.91 -24.70
CA PRO A 13 0.24 -3.80 -23.70
C PRO A 13 -0.78 -2.70 -24.06
N VAL A 14 -0.40 -1.76 -24.92
CA VAL A 14 -1.31 -0.71 -25.43
C VAL A 14 -2.28 -1.30 -26.47
N ALA A 15 -1.84 -2.29 -27.24
CA ALA A 15 -2.65 -2.89 -28.30
C ALA A 15 -3.71 -3.89 -27.79
N HIS A 16 -3.50 -4.52 -26.62
CA HIS A 16 -4.38 -5.60 -26.13
C HIS A 16 -4.61 -5.59 -24.60
N PRO A 17 -5.24 -4.55 -24.02
CA PRO A 17 -5.44 -4.42 -22.57
C PRO A 17 -6.25 -5.58 -21.96
N ALA A 18 -7.23 -6.12 -22.68
CA ALA A 18 -8.03 -7.25 -22.21
C ALA A 18 -7.21 -8.54 -22.05
N ALA A 19 -6.27 -8.80 -22.97
CA ALA A 19 -5.41 -9.98 -22.91
C ALA A 19 -4.44 -9.90 -21.73
N VAL A 20 -3.89 -8.71 -21.46
CA VAL A 20 -3.02 -8.44 -20.30
C VAL A 20 -3.79 -8.65 -18.99
N LEU A 21 -5.00 -8.10 -18.87
CA LEU A 21 -5.83 -8.31 -17.68
C LEU A 21 -6.21 -9.78 -17.47
N ALA A 22 -6.53 -10.51 -18.55
CA ALA A 22 -6.78 -11.94 -18.49
C ALA A 22 -5.55 -12.72 -18.03
N HIS A 23 -4.35 -12.30 -18.45
CA HIS A 23 -3.11 -12.88 -17.99
C HIS A 23 -2.85 -12.63 -16.50
N ILE A 24 -3.03 -11.39 -16.03
CA ILE A 24 -2.93 -11.03 -14.61
C ILE A 24 -3.88 -11.91 -13.79
N ARG A 25 -5.14 -12.05 -14.22
CA ARG A 25 -6.12 -12.92 -13.54
C ARG A 25 -5.63 -14.36 -13.44
N ARG A 26 -5.05 -14.92 -14.51
CA ARG A 26 -4.47 -16.28 -14.49
C ARG A 26 -3.30 -16.39 -13.51
N LEU A 27 -2.44 -15.37 -13.42
CA LEU A 27 -1.34 -15.35 -12.45
C LEU A 27 -1.87 -15.29 -11.02
N CYS A 28 -2.84 -14.40 -10.73
CA CYS A 28 -3.50 -14.34 -9.43
C CYS A 28 -4.10 -15.70 -9.05
N ASP A 29 -4.80 -16.33 -9.97
CA ASP A 29 -5.43 -17.64 -9.81
C ASP A 29 -4.40 -18.77 -9.62
N THR A 30 -3.18 -18.61 -10.14
CA THR A 30 -2.06 -19.54 -9.89
C THR A 30 -1.52 -19.37 -8.47
N VAL A 31 -1.30 -18.13 -8.02
CA VAL A 31 -0.84 -17.83 -6.65
C VAL A 31 -1.87 -18.28 -5.61
N LEU A 32 -3.16 -18.05 -5.85
CA LEU A 32 -4.22 -18.47 -4.93
C LEU A 32 -4.38 -20.00 -4.84
N ARG A 33 -3.82 -20.75 -5.78
CA ARG A 33 -3.77 -22.22 -5.76
C ARG A 33 -2.41 -22.80 -5.37
N SER A 34 -1.41 -21.97 -5.09
CA SER A 34 -0.13 -22.42 -4.55
C SER A 34 -0.21 -22.60 -3.03
N ASP A 35 0.84 -23.20 -2.45
CA ASP A 35 0.99 -23.29 -1.00
C ASP A 35 1.11 -21.91 -0.32
N ASP A 36 1.31 -20.82 -1.08
CA ASP A 36 1.34 -19.44 -0.57
C ASP A 36 -0.01 -19.03 0.04
N VAL A 37 -1.11 -19.74 -0.26
CA VAL A 37 -2.40 -19.52 0.42
C VAL A 37 -2.29 -19.66 1.94
N HIS A 38 -1.36 -20.46 2.45
CA HIS A 38 -1.09 -20.57 3.88
C HIS A 38 -0.46 -19.29 4.46
N ALA A 39 0.37 -18.60 3.68
CA ALA A 39 0.92 -17.30 4.08
C ALA A 39 -0.17 -16.22 4.16
N LEU A 40 -1.22 -16.31 3.33
CA LEU A 40 -2.38 -15.41 3.42
C LEU A 40 -3.15 -15.59 4.74
N LEU A 41 -3.37 -16.82 5.19
CA LEU A 41 -4.04 -17.10 6.46
C LEU A 41 -3.22 -16.62 7.66
N ALA A 42 -1.90 -16.83 7.62
CA ALA A 42 -0.99 -16.32 8.65
C ALA A 42 -1.02 -14.78 8.68
N PHE A 43 -0.99 -14.14 7.50
CA PHE A 43 -1.05 -12.69 7.37
C PHE A 43 -2.35 -12.10 7.96
N ASP A 44 -3.51 -12.71 7.67
CA ASP A 44 -4.80 -12.25 8.20
C ASP A 44 -4.85 -12.30 9.74
N THR A 45 -4.24 -13.34 10.31
CA THR A 45 -4.19 -13.53 11.77
C THR A 45 -3.25 -12.54 12.47
N ASP A 46 -2.09 -12.29 11.85
CA ASP A 46 -0.96 -11.61 12.51
C ASP A 46 -0.79 -10.13 12.12
N TYR A 47 -1.58 -9.63 11.17
CA TYR A 47 -1.40 -8.27 10.68
C TYR A 47 -1.80 -7.20 11.72
N ASP A 48 -0.87 -6.27 12.00
CA ASP A 48 -1.07 -5.15 12.90
C ASP A 48 -1.63 -3.90 12.19
N ARG A 49 -2.95 -3.74 12.25
CA ARG A 49 -3.67 -2.56 11.74
C ARG A 49 -3.24 -1.24 12.37
N ALA A 50 -2.90 -1.25 13.66
CA ALA A 50 -2.44 -0.07 14.37
C ALA A 50 -1.01 0.32 13.94
N GLY A 51 -0.17 -0.69 13.67
CA GLY A 51 1.17 -0.54 13.10
C GLY A 51 1.14 0.10 11.71
N ALA A 52 0.29 -0.39 10.81
CA ALA A 52 0.11 0.20 9.49
C ALA A 52 -0.40 1.65 9.54
N ARG A 53 -1.41 1.94 10.38
CA ARG A 53 -1.88 3.31 10.62
C ARG A 53 -0.76 4.20 11.14
N THR A 54 0.04 3.71 12.09
CA THR A 54 1.18 4.46 12.65
C THR A 54 2.24 4.74 11.58
N PHE A 55 2.54 3.76 10.73
CA PHE A 55 3.45 3.93 9.60
C PHE A 55 2.91 4.94 8.58
N ALA A 56 1.61 4.91 8.29
CA ALA A 56 0.96 5.94 7.47
C ALA A 56 1.11 7.34 8.09
N CYS A 57 0.90 7.48 9.40
CA CYS A 57 1.10 8.76 10.10
C CYS A 57 2.55 9.25 9.97
N LEU A 58 3.55 8.37 10.10
CA LEU A 58 4.94 8.71 9.82
C LEU A 58 5.08 9.25 8.39
N LEU A 59 4.65 8.49 7.39
CA LEU A 59 4.76 8.87 5.98
C LEU A 59 4.11 10.24 5.73
N TYR A 60 2.95 10.49 6.34
CA TYR A 60 2.24 11.76 6.26
C TYR A 60 3.08 12.92 6.83
N THR A 61 3.72 12.71 7.99
CA THR A 61 4.57 13.75 8.62
C THR A 61 5.86 14.05 7.84
N ILE A 62 6.32 13.13 6.99
CA ILE A 62 7.47 13.34 6.10
C ILE A 62 7.02 13.66 4.65
N ASP A 63 5.79 14.12 4.49
CA ASP A 63 5.17 14.57 3.22
C ASP A 63 5.11 13.51 2.11
N ARG A 64 5.21 12.23 2.46
CA ARG A 64 4.96 11.09 1.56
C ARG A 64 3.46 10.78 1.50
N ARG A 65 2.68 11.75 1.03
CA ARG A 65 1.20 11.74 1.12
C ARG A 65 0.55 10.53 0.46
N GLU A 66 0.85 10.25 -0.80
CA GLU A 66 0.24 9.12 -1.51
C GLU A 66 0.50 7.78 -0.82
N SER A 67 1.75 7.56 -0.37
CA SER A 67 2.11 6.37 0.40
C SER A 67 1.38 6.33 1.74
N ALA A 68 1.23 7.45 2.44
CA ALA A 68 0.45 7.52 3.67
C ALA A 68 -1.01 7.14 3.43
N LEU A 69 -1.65 7.67 2.39
CA LEU A 69 -3.04 7.36 2.05
C LEU A 69 -3.22 5.88 1.69
N TYR A 70 -2.26 5.27 0.99
CA TYR A 70 -2.26 3.83 0.74
C TYR A 70 -2.32 3.04 2.05
N TRP A 71 -1.42 3.35 3.00
CA TRP A 71 -1.35 2.62 4.27
C TRP A 71 -2.57 2.87 5.17
N TRP A 72 -3.16 4.07 5.15
CA TRP A 72 -4.44 4.30 5.82
C TRP A 72 -5.58 3.50 5.18
N ARG A 73 -5.65 3.39 3.84
CA ARG A 73 -6.68 2.59 3.16
C ARG A 73 -6.55 1.11 3.51
N PHE A 74 -5.32 0.62 3.58
CA PHE A 74 -5.02 -0.75 3.99
C PHE A 74 -5.43 -1.00 5.46
N ALA A 75 -5.03 -0.14 6.40
CA ALA A 75 -5.45 -0.25 7.80
C ALA A 75 -6.96 -0.16 7.99
N ALA A 76 -7.63 0.78 7.30
CA ALA A 76 -9.08 0.93 7.33
C ALA A 76 -9.79 -0.31 6.76
N GLY A 77 -9.30 -0.87 5.65
CA GLY A 77 -9.82 -2.11 5.06
C GLY A 77 -9.70 -3.32 6.00
N ALA A 78 -8.67 -3.32 6.86
CA ALA A 78 -8.49 -4.28 7.94
C ALA A 78 -9.20 -3.87 9.25
N GLY A 79 -10.17 -2.96 9.17
CA GLY A 79 -11.05 -2.60 10.28
C GLY A 79 -10.48 -1.60 11.27
N ASP A 80 -9.48 -0.80 10.92
CA ASP A 80 -9.00 0.29 11.78
C ASP A 80 -9.89 1.56 11.65
N PRO A 81 -10.71 1.89 12.67
CA PRO A 81 -11.64 3.03 12.58
C PRO A 81 -10.94 4.38 12.48
N LEU A 82 -9.80 4.55 13.16
CA LEU A 82 -9.04 5.82 13.14
C LEU A 82 -8.36 6.04 11.79
N ALA A 83 -7.87 4.99 11.12
CA ALA A 83 -7.33 5.12 9.77
C ALA A 83 -8.40 5.60 8.77
N ALA A 84 -9.64 5.07 8.87
CA ALA A 84 -10.76 5.55 8.07
C ALA A 84 -11.11 7.02 8.38
N HIS A 85 -11.08 7.41 9.65
CA HIS A 85 -11.28 8.80 10.05
C HIS A 85 -10.22 9.74 9.48
N LEU A 86 -8.93 9.35 9.54
CA LEU A 86 -7.81 10.13 9.00
C LEU A 86 -7.94 10.35 7.49
N LEU A 87 -8.40 9.33 6.74
CA LEU A 87 -8.74 9.48 5.32
C LEU A 87 -9.87 10.49 5.10
N ALA A 88 -10.93 10.42 5.90
CA ALA A 88 -12.04 11.37 5.80
C ALA A 88 -11.57 12.81 6.05
N ALA A 89 -10.75 13.02 7.09
CA ALA A 89 -10.17 14.31 7.42
C ALA A 89 -9.24 14.84 6.31
N HIS A 90 -8.38 13.98 5.77
CA HIS A 90 -7.51 14.35 4.65
C HIS A 90 -8.31 14.78 3.42
N HIS A 91 -9.28 13.96 2.99
CA HIS A 91 -10.11 14.25 1.82
C HIS A 91 -10.93 15.54 2.00
N ALA A 92 -11.41 15.81 3.21
CA ALA A 92 -12.06 17.08 3.54
C ALA A 92 -11.09 18.27 3.41
N ALA A 93 -9.86 18.13 3.90
CA ALA A 93 -8.84 19.18 3.85
C ALA A 93 -8.38 19.53 2.43
N VAL A 94 -8.32 18.54 1.52
CA VAL A 94 -7.95 18.76 0.10
C VAL A 94 -9.14 19.05 -0.81
N GLY A 95 -10.36 19.14 -0.27
CA GLY A 95 -11.56 19.53 -1.00
C GLY A 95 -12.32 18.41 -1.72
N SER A 96 -11.97 17.13 -1.53
CA SER A 96 -12.74 16.00 -2.08
C SER A 96 -13.92 15.63 -1.17
N VAL A 97 -15.01 16.38 -1.30
CA VAL A 97 -16.23 16.20 -0.49
C VAL A 97 -16.85 14.79 -0.62
N PRO A 98 -16.93 14.15 -1.81
CA PRO A 98 -17.47 12.80 -1.93
C PRO A 98 -16.65 11.77 -1.14
N ASP A 99 -15.32 11.76 -1.30
CA ASP A 99 -14.44 10.82 -0.61
C ASP A 99 -14.49 11.02 0.90
N ALA A 100 -14.49 12.28 1.36
CA ALA A 100 -14.60 12.61 2.77
C ALA A 100 -15.87 12.01 3.40
N ARG A 101 -17.01 12.05 2.69
CA ARG A 101 -18.27 11.46 3.17
C ARG A 101 -18.21 9.93 3.22
N VAL A 102 -17.66 9.28 2.20
CA VAL A 102 -17.52 7.82 2.15
C VAL A 102 -16.67 7.33 3.31
N TRP A 103 -15.48 7.90 3.49
CA TRP A 103 -14.57 7.51 4.56
C TRP A 103 -15.12 7.83 5.94
N ARG A 104 -15.85 8.94 6.11
CA ARG A 104 -16.54 9.25 7.36
C ARG A 104 -17.63 8.24 7.70
N ALA A 105 -18.41 7.81 6.70
CA ALA A 105 -19.42 6.77 6.90
C ALA A 105 -18.77 5.43 7.26
N PHE A 106 -17.68 5.07 6.59
CA PHE A 106 -16.93 3.86 6.87
C PHE A 106 -16.32 3.86 8.28
N ALA A 107 -15.70 4.98 8.70
CA ALA A 107 -15.19 5.15 10.06
C ALA A 107 -16.29 4.96 11.12
N ARG A 108 -17.48 5.51 10.90
CA ARG A 108 -18.64 5.31 11.79
C ARG A 108 -19.11 3.86 11.84
N MET A 109 -19.14 3.18 10.69
CA MET A 109 -19.50 1.75 10.63
C MET A 109 -18.50 0.87 11.40
N LEU A 110 -17.23 1.26 11.40
CA LEU A 110 -16.18 0.63 12.21
C LEU A 110 -16.19 1.06 13.68
N GLY A 111 -17.14 1.93 14.09
CA GLY A 111 -17.28 2.38 15.47
C GLY A 111 -16.32 3.48 15.90
N TYR A 112 -15.76 4.27 14.98
CA TYR A 112 -14.85 5.37 15.34
C TYR A 112 -15.52 6.37 16.29
N THR A 113 -14.87 6.59 17.45
CA THR A 113 -15.16 7.71 18.33
C THR A 113 -13.87 8.50 18.60
N ASP A 114 -13.97 9.82 18.86
CA ASP A 114 -12.80 10.63 19.21
C ASP A 114 -12.16 10.23 20.56
N LEU A 115 -12.84 9.39 21.35
CA LEU A 115 -12.32 8.80 22.59
C LEU A 115 -11.28 7.70 22.34
N ASP A 116 -11.24 7.14 21.12
CA ASP A 116 -10.37 6.02 20.75
C ASP A 116 -8.98 6.47 20.24
N LEU A 117 -8.67 7.76 20.37
CA LEU A 117 -7.36 8.28 19.99
C LEU A 117 -6.25 7.66 20.87
N PRO A 118 -5.16 7.14 20.27
CA PRO A 118 -4.01 6.65 21.03
C PRO A 118 -3.47 7.75 21.94
N ARG A 119 -3.34 7.44 23.23
CA ARG A 119 -2.79 8.39 24.20
C ARG A 119 -1.31 8.61 23.92
N PRO A 120 -0.85 9.86 23.75
CA PRO A 120 0.56 10.15 23.54
C PRO A 120 1.35 9.77 24.81
N SER A 121 2.31 8.85 24.66
CA SER A 121 3.22 8.43 25.73
C SER A 121 4.64 8.98 25.58
N ARG A 122 4.96 9.60 24.43
CA ARG A 122 6.26 10.21 24.13
C ARG A 122 6.08 11.69 23.79
N THR A 123 7.02 12.51 24.26
CA THR A 123 7.03 13.97 24.03
C THR A 123 7.54 14.35 22.63
N SER A 124 8.21 13.44 21.90
CA SER A 124 8.81 13.71 20.59
C SER A 124 8.35 12.71 19.53
N THR A 125 8.13 13.21 18.31
CA THR A 125 7.82 12.47 17.08
C THR A 125 9.06 11.95 16.35
N ARG A 126 10.28 12.20 16.85
CA ARG A 126 11.52 11.71 16.24
C ARG A 126 11.58 10.19 16.35
N LEU A 127 11.24 9.49 15.27
CA LEU A 127 11.39 8.04 15.21
C LEU A 127 12.86 7.65 15.34
N ALA A 128 13.13 6.66 16.18
CA ALA A 128 14.46 6.10 16.32
C ALA A 128 14.96 5.60 14.96
N GLN A 129 16.18 6.00 14.58
CA GLN A 129 16.90 5.44 13.44
C GLN A 129 17.01 3.92 13.64
N GLY A 130 16.22 3.12 12.92
CA GLY A 130 16.21 1.66 13.12
C GLY A 130 15.12 0.89 12.40
N PHE A 131 14.05 1.54 11.91
CA PHE A 131 12.95 0.85 11.22
C PHE A 131 13.27 0.41 9.78
N ALA A 132 14.31 0.95 9.16
CA ALA A 132 14.76 0.45 7.86
C ALA A 132 15.60 -0.80 8.09
N ARG A 133 15.03 -1.99 7.87
CA ARG A 133 15.87 -3.18 7.61
C ARG A 133 16.81 -2.81 6.47
N GLN A 134 18.10 -3.08 6.64
CA GLN A 134 19.09 -2.96 5.57
C GLN A 134 18.80 -4.02 4.51
N ALA A 135 17.76 -3.81 3.70
CA ALA A 135 17.62 -4.57 2.48
C ALA A 135 18.79 -4.21 1.56
N PRO A 136 19.34 -5.16 0.79
CA PRO A 136 20.35 -4.87 -0.21
C PRO A 136 19.65 -4.20 -1.41
N TRP A 137 19.31 -2.93 -1.22
CA TRP A 137 18.78 -2.05 -2.24
C TRP A 137 19.91 -1.79 -3.25
N ASP A 138 20.00 -2.56 -4.32
CA ASP A 138 20.95 -2.23 -5.37
C ASP A 138 20.60 -0.86 -6.00
N ALA A 139 21.59 -0.23 -6.64
CA ALA A 139 21.41 1.12 -7.17
C ALA A 139 20.29 1.21 -8.22
N ARG A 140 20.05 0.13 -8.97
CA ARG A 140 19.02 0.09 -10.03
C ARG A 140 17.62 0.04 -9.44
N LEU A 141 17.41 -0.74 -8.37
CA LEU A 141 16.12 -0.87 -7.70
C LEU A 141 15.74 0.44 -6.99
N ARG A 142 16.72 1.13 -6.39
CA ARG A 142 16.51 2.48 -5.84
C ARG A 142 16.14 3.47 -6.93
N GLN A 143 16.88 3.47 -8.03
CA GLN A 143 16.63 4.35 -9.16
C GLN A 143 15.21 4.14 -9.70
N PHE A 144 14.82 2.88 -9.93
CA PHE A 144 13.48 2.51 -10.37
C PHE A 144 12.36 3.03 -9.47
N MET A 145 12.46 2.83 -8.16
CA MET A 145 11.40 3.27 -7.25
C MET A 145 11.31 4.79 -7.05
N THR A 146 12.36 5.52 -7.42
CA THR A 146 12.41 6.99 -7.22
C THR A 146 11.83 7.74 -8.41
N PHE A 147 11.68 7.09 -9.56
CA PHE A 147 11.09 7.71 -10.75
C PHE A 147 9.63 7.30 -10.91
N ASP A 148 8.76 8.31 -11.07
CA ASP A 148 7.36 8.10 -11.47
C ASP A 148 7.22 7.55 -12.91
N GLN A 149 8.32 7.58 -13.70
CA GLN A 149 8.38 7.01 -15.04
C GLN A 149 9.58 6.07 -15.20
N LEU A 150 9.36 4.94 -15.88
CA LEU A 150 10.39 3.95 -16.16
C LEU A 150 11.51 4.60 -16.99
N PRO A 151 12.77 4.64 -16.50
CA PRO A 151 13.89 5.17 -17.28
C PRO A 151 14.00 4.48 -18.64
N ALA A 152 14.24 5.24 -19.71
CA ALA A 152 14.30 4.73 -21.08
C ALA A 152 15.33 3.59 -21.29
N GLU A 153 16.35 3.54 -20.45
CA GLU A 153 17.37 2.48 -20.45
C GLU A 153 16.85 1.11 -19.97
N LEU A 154 15.76 1.09 -19.18
CA LEU A 154 15.09 -0.13 -18.74
C LEU A 154 13.98 -0.58 -19.70
N VAL A 155 13.53 0.29 -20.60
CA VAL A 155 12.48 0.02 -21.58
C VAL A 155 13.02 -0.73 -22.82
N ARG A 156 14.32 -0.63 -23.12
CA ARG A 156 14.93 -1.31 -24.26
C ARG A 156 15.50 -2.68 -23.85
N ARG A 157 14.83 -3.75 -24.26
CA ARG A 157 15.40 -5.10 -24.36
C ARG A 157 14.86 -5.83 -25.58
#